data_AF-A0A5K3FGT4-F1
#
_entry.id   AF-A0A5K3FGT4-F1
#
_cell.length_a   1.000
_cell.length_b   1.000
_cell.length_c   1.000
_cell.angle_alpha   90.00
_cell.angle_beta   90.00
_cell.angle_gamma   90.00
#
_symmetry.space_group_name_H-M   'P 1'
#
loop_
_entity.id
_entity.type
_entity.pdbx_description
1 polymer ?
#
loop_
_entity_poly.entity_id
_entity_poly.type
_entity_poly.pdbx_seq_one_letter_code
_entity_poly.pdbx_strand_id
1 'polypeptide(L)'
;MVSDNRAGMLRVSILMYNVGLAARSLEEVRNCLRLDPDDKDCREHYGKVKKLANLISDAQTSADDEKWEKCLSLSNRILDLEGNNSDYVLQGKTLVCRCGARVQPAESLEACDYVIKRMGQSVDPHFDKAEVYINLEKYDEAEAEYRRILELEQNNHKATQGLKNVKNLKARGKKRDYYKILGVRRTANEKEIKQAYRELAGKNHPDRYTDEAEKKAAEKRFLDINDARDVLLDKNMRAQFDSGIDPKDPEAQAGNPFGSGSGFGSPHQFFTGSGPFGFNFHNFDPFGADGGHFEFHFG
;
A
#
# COMPACT_ATOMS: atom_id res chain seq x y z
N MET A 1 4.69 -64.38 -3.78
CA MET A 1 3.52 -63.56 -4.13
C MET A 1 3.73 -62.19 -3.50
N VAL A 2 3.68 -61.12 -4.28
CA VAL A 2 3.58 -59.77 -3.70
C VAL A 2 2.18 -59.70 -3.08
N SER A 3 2.11 -59.37 -1.78
CA SER A 3 0.83 -59.18 -1.11
C SER A 3 0.08 -58.02 -1.78
N ASP A 4 -1.15 -58.26 -2.24
CA ASP A 4 -1.98 -57.22 -2.83
C ASP A 4 -2.47 -56.27 -1.73
N ASN A 5 -1.71 -55.19 -1.52
CA ASN A 5 -1.99 -54.16 -0.52
C ASN A 5 -2.59 -52.88 -1.15
N ARG A 6 -3.21 -52.97 -2.34
CA ARG A 6 -3.78 -51.81 -3.04
C ARG A 6 -4.80 -51.05 -2.21
N ALA A 7 -5.71 -51.76 -1.55
CA ALA A 7 -6.71 -51.16 -0.68
C ALA A 7 -6.09 -50.36 0.49
N GLY A 8 -4.98 -50.85 1.05
CA GLY A 8 -4.20 -50.14 2.07
C GLY A 8 -3.55 -48.88 1.51
N MET A 9 -2.89 -48.98 0.35
CA MET A 9 -2.26 -47.83 -0.33
C MET A 9 -3.27 -46.74 -0.68
N LEU A 10 -4.43 -47.12 -1.22
CA LEU A 10 -5.51 -46.18 -1.53
C LEU A 10 -5.99 -45.47 -0.27
N ARG A 11 -6.22 -46.20 0.83
CA ARG A 11 -6.65 -45.61 2.10
C ARG A 11 -5.63 -44.62 2.65
N VAL A 12 -4.34 -44.96 2.61
CA VAL A 12 -3.26 -44.04 3.02
C VAL A 12 -3.24 -42.80 2.13
N SER A 13 -3.35 -42.96 0.81
CA SER A 13 -3.41 -41.85 -0.13
C SER A 13 -4.60 -40.91 0.14
N ILE A 14 -5.79 -41.45 0.44
CA ILE A 14 -6.97 -40.65 0.79
C ILE A 14 -6.75 -39.90 2.11
N LEU A 15 -6.16 -40.54 3.12
CA LEU A 15 -5.85 -39.87 4.38
C LEU A 15 -4.87 -38.71 4.16
N MET A 16 -3.80 -38.92 3.38
CA MET A 16 -2.85 -37.87 3.01
C MET A 16 -3.54 -36.71 2.28
N TYR A 17 -4.47 -37.01 1.37
CA TYR A 17 -5.26 -35.99 0.68
C TYR A 17 -6.05 -35.13 1.67
N ASN A 18 -6.77 -35.78 2.59
CA ASN A 18 -7.66 -35.10 3.51
C ASN A 18 -6.92 -34.16 4.47
N VAL A 19 -5.66 -34.44 4.77
CA VAL A 19 -4.79 -33.58 5.62
C VAL A 19 -3.92 -32.61 4.82
N GLY A 20 -4.27 -32.33 3.56
CA GLY A 20 -3.62 -31.32 2.75
C GLY A 20 -2.33 -31.77 2.04
N LEU A 21 -1.95 -33.04 2.11
CA LEU A 21 -0.69 -33.56 1.56
C LEU A 21 -0.89 -34.11 0.13
N ALA A 22 -1.36 -33.26 -0.79
CA ALA A 22 -1.71 -33.65 -2.17
C ALA A 22 -0.53 -34.33 -2.90
N ALA A 23 0.69 -33.81 -2.77
CA ALA A 23 1.87 -34.36 -3.45
C ALA A 23 2.21 -35.78 -2.97
N ARG A 24 2.15 -36.03 -1.66
CA ARG A 24 2.39 -37.37 -1.08
C ARG A 24 1.24 -38.32 -1.40
N SER A 25 0.00 -37.84 -1.31
CA SER A 25 -1.19 -38.56 -1.75
C SER A 25 -1.04 -39.05 -3.19
N LEU A 26 -0.53 -38.20 -4.09
CA LEU A 26 -0.30 -38.53 -5.50
C LEU A 26 0.74 -39.63 -5.68
N GLU A 27 1.82 -39.60 -4.89
CA GLU A 27 2.83 -40.65 -4.91
C GLU A 27 2.25 -42.00 -4.48
N GLU A 28 1.47 -42.02 -3.40
CA GLU A 28 0.89 -43.27 -2.89
C GLU A 28 -0.14 -43.88 -3.84
N VAL A 29 -1.00 -43.07 -4.46
CA VAL A 29 -1.96 -43.60 -5.44
C VAL A 29 -1.27 -44.04 -6.75
N ARG A 30 -0.12 -43.44 -7.11
CA ARG A 30 0.73 -43.97 -8.19
C ARG A 30 1.30 -45.34 -7.83
N ASN A 31 1.66 -45.57 -6.56
CA ASN A 31 2.10 -46.90 -6.10
C ASN A 31 0.96 -47.93 -6.18
N CYS A 32 -0.27 -47.55 -5.83
CA CYS A 32 -1.44 -48.42 -6.05
C CYS A 32 -1.58 -48.83 -7.53
N LEU A 33 -1.54 -47.86 -8.45
CA LEU A 33 -1.69 -48.10 -9.89
C LEU A 33 -0.50 -48.84 -10.52
N ARG A 34 0.66 -48.87 -9.87
CA ARG A 34 1.78 -49.74 -10.29
C ARG A 34 1.50 -51.21 -10.03
N LEU A 35 0.71 -51.53 -9.00
CA LEU A 35 0.30 -52.90 -8.70
C LEU A 35 -0.81 -53.38 -9.64
N ASP A 36 -1.78 -52.50 -9.94
CA ASP A 36 -2.82 -52.73 -10.94
C ASP A 36 -3.18 -51.42 -11.65
N PRO A 37 -2.74 -51.24 -12.91
CA PRO A 37 -3.06 -50.05 -13.71
C PRO A 37 -4.56 -49.89 -14.00
N ASP A 38 -5.34 -50.98 -13.89
CA ASP A 38 -6.77 -51.02 -14.20
C ASP A 38 -7.68 -50.92 -12.97
N ASP A 39 -7.11 -50.73 -11.79
CA ASP A 39 -7.87 -50.52 -10.56
C ASP A 39 -8.74 -49.25 -10.66
N LYS A 40 -10.05 -49.41 -10.55
CA LYS A 40 -11.01 -48.31 -10.76
C LYS A 40 -10.91 -47.25 -9.67
N ASP A 41 -10.83 -47.68 -8.42
CA ASP A 41 -10.85 -46.80 -7.26
C ASP A 41 -9.55 -45.98 -7.18
N CYS A 42 -8.41 -46.62 -7.44
CA CYS A 42 -7.14 -45.91 -7.52
C CYS A 42 -7.06 -44.96 -8.73
N ARG A 43 -7.67 -45.31 -9.88
CA ARG A 43 -7.72 -44.40 -11.04
C ARG A 43 -8.57 -43.16 -10.77
N GLU A 44 -9.72 -43.33 -10.14
CA GLU A 44 -10.61 -42.22 -9.77
C GLU A 44 -9.91 -41.26 -8.81
N HIS A 45 -9.35 -41.78 -7.72
CA HIS A 45 -8.62 -40.96 -6.74
C HIS A 45 -7.38 -40.29 -7.37
N TYR A 46 -6.60 -41.01 -8.18
CA TYR A 46 -5.45 -40.44 -8.90
C TYR A 46 -5.82 -39.21 -9.72
N GLY A 47 -6.94 -39.25 -10.47
CA GLY A 47 -7.37 -38.13 -11.30
C GLY A 47 -7.62 -36.86 -10.48
N LYS A 48 -8.32 -37.00 -9.35
CA LYS A 48 -8.60 -35.91 -8.41
C LYS A 48 -7.30 -35.34 -7.81
N VAL A 49 -6.47 -36.21 -7.22
CA VAL A 49 -5.24 -35.80 -6.53
C VAL A 49 -4.24 -35.17 -7.48
N LYS A 50 -4.04 -35.76 -8.67
CA LYS A 50 -3.11 -35.24 -9.68
C LYS A 50 -3.45 -33.81 -10.08
N LYS A 51 -4.73 -33.52 -10.32
CA LYS A 51 -5.19 -32.19 -10.72
C LYS A 51 -4.83 -31.17 -9.65
N LEU A 52 -5.14 -31.45 -8.39
CA LEU A 52 -4.85 -30.54 -7.28
C LEU A 52 -3.35 -30.39 -7.01
N ALA A 53 -2.60 -31.49 -6.96
CA ALA A 53 -1.16 -31.46 -6.70
C ALA A 53 -0.41 -30.66 -7.76
N ASN A 54 -0.78 -30.82 -9.03
CA ASN A 54 -0.20 -30.04 -10.12
C ASN A 54 -0.56 -28.55 -9.99
N LEU A 55 -1.81 -28.21 -9.66
CA LEU A 55 -2.21 -26.82 -9.45
C LEU A 55 -1.42 -26.14 -8.33
N ILE A 56 -1.27 -26.82 -7.19
CA ILE A 56 -0.47 -26.32 -6.05
C ILE A 56 1.00 -26.12 -6.48
N SER A 57 1.59 -27.13 -7.12
CA SER A 57 2.97 -27.04 -7.60
C SER A 57 3.16 -25.91 -8.60
N ASP A 58 2.27 -25.78 -9.59
CA ASP A 58 2.35 -24.75 -10.62
C ASP A 58 2.16 -23.34 -10.03
N ALA A 59 1.30 -23.19 -9.01
CA ALA A 59 1.10 -21.93 -8.30
C ALA A 59 2.36 -21.53 -7.52
N GLN A 60 2.97 -22.48 -6.79
CA GLN A 60 4.22 -22.27 -6.06
C GLN A 60 5.37 -21.89 -7.02
N THR A 61 5.56 -22.66 -8.10
CA THR A 61 6.57 -22.33 -9.12
C THR A 61 6.29 -20.97 -9.76
N SER A 62 5.03 -20.62 -10.00
CA SER A 62 4.68 -19.29 -10.52
C SER A 62 4.99 -18.17 -9.53
N ALA A 63 4.85 -18.42 -8.21
CA ALA A 63 5.25 -17.47 -7.18
C ALA A 63 6.78 -17.29 -7.11
N ASP A 64 7.53 -18.38 -7.26
CA ASP A 64 8.99 -18.36 -7.22
C ASP A 64 9.59 -17.76 -8.49
N ASP A 65 8.94 -17.97 -9.65
CA ASP A 65 9.25 -17.32 -10.93
C ASP A 65 8.74 -15.86 -11.04
N GLU A 66 8.14 -15.33 -9.97
CA GLU A 66 7.55 -13.97 -9.91
C GLU A 66 6.45 -13.71 -10.97
N LYS A 67 5.77 -14.76 -11.44
CA LYS A 67 4.64 -14.70 -12.37
C LYS A 67 3.34 -14.47 -11.59
N TRP A 68 3.21 -13.28 -10.99
CA TRP A 68 2.19 -12.96 -9.99
C TRP A 68 0.74 -13.18 -10.45
N GLU A 69 0.37 -12.75 -11.66
CA GLU A 69 -0.99 -12.94 -12.19
C GLU A 69 -1.35 -14.43 -12.34
N LYS A 70 -0.42 -15.20 -12.89
CA LYS A 70 -0.58 -16.65 -13.05
C LYS A 70 -0.66 -17.34 -11.69
N CYS A 71 0.21 -16.96 -10.75
CA CYS A 71 0.17 -17.48 -9.39
C CYS A 71 -1.19 -17.21 -8.74
N LEU A 72 -1.68 -15.97 -8.77
CA LEU A 72 -2.96 -15.59 -8.17
C LEU A 72 -4.12 -16.37 -8.79
N SER A 73 -4.15 -16.47 -10.12
CA SER A 73 -5.16 -17.25 -10.84
C SER A 73 -5.17 -18.72 -10.43
N LEU A 74 -4.00 -19.36 -10.36
CA LEU A 74 -3.89 -20.76 -9.94
C LEU A 74 -4.26 -20.94 -8.46
N SER A 75 -3.92 -19.98 -7.61
CA SER A 75 -4.22 -20.00 -6.18
C SER A 75 -5.73 -19.95 -5.91
N ASN A 76 -6.46 -19.09 -6.63
CA ASN A 76 -7.93 -19.05 -6.54
C ASN A 76 -8.55 -20.36 -7.03
N ARG A 77 -8.02 -20.98 -8.09
CA ARG A 77 -8.49 -22.29 -8.56
C ARG A 77 -8.30 -23.42 -7.54
N ILE A 78 -7.30 -23.33 -6.66
CA ILE A 78 -7.15 -24.28 -5.54
C ILE A 78 -8.33 -24.13 -4.58
N LEU A 79 -8.69 -22.89 -4.24
CA LEU A 79 -9.82 -22.58 -3.36
C LEU A 79 -11.16 -23.00 -3.98
N ASP A 80 -11.33 -22.84 -5.29
CA ASP A 80 -12.55 -23.30 -5.99
C ASP A 80 -12.71 -24.82 -5.95
N LEU A 81 -11.60 -25.57 -6.03
CA LEU A 81 -11.63 -27.03 -6.03
C LEU A 81 -11.76 -27.63 -4.63
N GLU A 82 -11.13 -27.03 -3.63
CA GLU A 82 -11.00 -27.59 -2.28
C GLU A 82 -11.41 -26.61 -1.18
N GLY A 83 -12.41 -25.75 -1.45
CA GLY A 83 -12.90 -24.74 -0.50
C GLY A 83 -13.47 -25.28 0.82
N ASN A 84 -13.74 -26.58 0.89
CA ASN A 84 -14.23 -27.26 2.10
C ASN A 84 -13.11 -27.91 2.93
N ASN A 85 -11.91 -28.08 2.37
CA ASN A 85 -10.78 -28.68 3.09
C ASN A 85 -9.93 -27.56 3.71
N SER A 86 -9.89 -27.50 5.05
CA SER A 86 -9.20 -26.41 5.76
C SER A 86 -7.71 -26.30 5.44
N ASP A 87 -7.03 -27.42 5.19
CA ASP A 87 -5.60 -27.42 4.89
C ASP A 87 -5.32 -26.88 3.47
N TYR A 88 -6.16 -27.24 2.50
CA TYR A 88 -6.05 -26.68 1.14
C TYR A 88 -6.53 -25.23 1.07
N VAL A 89 -7.53 -24.84 1.85
CA VAL A 89 -7.93 -23.43 2.01
C VAL A 89 -6.77 -22.62 2.60
N LEU A 90 -6.07 -23.14 3.61
CA LEU A 90 -4.89 -22.48 4.15
C LEU A 90 -3.80 -22.33 3.09
N GLN A 91 -3.43 -23.40 2.39
CA GLN A 91 -2.42 -23.36 1.33
C GLN A 91 -2.79 -22.38 0.20
N GLY A 92 -4.04 -22.40 -0.27
CA GLY A 92 -4.53 -21.49 -1.29
C GLY A 92 -4.50 -20.04 -0.82
N LYS A 93 -4.99 -19.74 0.40
CA LYS A 93 -4.96 -18.38 0.96
C LYS A 93 -3.55 -17.88 1.24
N THR A 94 -2.60 -18.75 1.62
CA THR A 94 -1.18 -18.39 1.72
C THR A 94 -0.63 -17.91 0.38
N LEU A 95 -0.92 -18.62 -0.71
CA LEU A 95 -0.49 -18.22 -2.04
C LEU A 95 -1.22 -16.96 -2.55
N VAL A 96 -2.52 -16.81 -2.26
CA VAL A 96 -3.26 -15.58 -2.58
C VAL A 96 -2.64 -14.37 -1.86
N CYS A 97 -2.33 -14.48 -0.57
CA CYS A 97 -1.69 -13.40 0.19
C CYS A 97 -0.34 -12.99 -0.45
N ARG A 98 0.52 -13.96 -0.75
CA ARG A 98 1.84 -13.74 -1.36
C ARG A 98 1.75 -13.15 -2.77
N CYS A 99 0.92 -13.72 -3.63
CA CYS A 99 0.88 -13.38 -5.05
C CYS A 99 -0.01 -12.18 -5.36
N GLY A 100 -1.08 -11.98 -4.60
CA GLY A 100 -2.02 -10.91 -4.82
C GLY A 100 -1.53 -9.55 -4.31
N ALA A 101 -0.49 -9.49 -3.46
CA ALA A 101 0.12 -8.26 -2.99
C ALA A 101 0.50 -7.28 -4.13
N ARG A 102 0.92 -7.80 -5.29
CA ARG A 102 1.34 -7.01 -6.47
C ARG A 102 0.29 -6.89 -7.57
N VAL A 103 -0.77 -7.69 -7.51
CA VAL A 103 -1.79 -7.80 -8.58
C VAL A 103 -3.11 -7.19 -8.14
N GLN A 104 -3.61 -7.61 -6.97
CA GLN A 104 -4.89 -7.25 -6.38
C GLN A 104 -4.73 -7.09 -4.86
N PRO A 105 -4.02 -6.03 -4.40
CA PRO A 105 -3.62 -5.90 -3.01
C PRO A 105 -4.82 -5.76 -2.06
N ALA A 106 -5.87 -5.02 -2.44
CA ALA A 106 -7.02 -4.80 -1.57
C ALA A 106 -7.76 -6.10 -1.26
N GLU A 107 -7.95 -6.95 -2.27
CA GLU A 107 -8.61 -8.25 -2.18
C GLU A 107 -7.75 -9.28 -1.43
N SER A 108 -6.42 -9.10 -1.44
CA SER A 108 -5.48 -10.04 -0.81
C SER A 108 -5.39 -9.91 0.70
N LEU A 109 -5.81 -8.78 1.27
CA LEU A 109 -5.75 -8.53 2.72
C LEU A 109 -6.50 -9.60 3.52
N GLU A 110 -7.70 -9.99 3.08
CA GLU A 110 -8.51 -10.99 3.77
C GLU A 110 -7.82 -12.36 3.79
N ALA A 111 -7.12 -12.70 2.70
CA ALA A 111 -6.33 -13.93 2.63
C ALA A 111 -5.16 -13.89 3.62
N CYS A 112 -4.43 -12.76 3.69
CA CYS A 112 -3.34 -12.59 4.64
C CYS A 112 -3.81 -12.68 6.10
N ASP A 113 -4.92 -12.02 6.45
CA ASP A 113 -5.47 -12.08 7.81
C ASP A 113 -5.90 -13.49 8.22
N TYR A 114 -6.51 -14.23 7.29
CA TYR A 114 -6.84 -15.63 7.50
C TYR A 114 -5.61 -16.48 7.79
N VAL A 115 -4.53 -16.29 7.01
CA VAL A 115 -3.29 -17.05 7.14
C VAL A 115 -2.58 -16.74 8.46
N ILE A 116 -2.44 -15.45 8.82
CA ILE A 116 -1.83 -15.02 10.09
C ILE A 116 -2.57 -15.66 11.27
N LYS A 117 -3.91 -15.62 11.27
CA LYS A 117 -4.73 -16.21 12.33
C LYS A 117 -4.51 -17.73 12.49
N ARG A 118 -4.17 -18.42 11.40
CA ARG A 118 -3.96 -19.89 11.38
C ARG A 118 -2.51 -20.29 11.65
N MET A 119 -1.54 -19.51 11.17
CA MET A 119 -0.12 -19.85 11.23
C MET A 119 0.60 -19.29 12.47
N GLY A 120 -0.08 -18.46 13.28
CA GLY A 120 0.27 -18.14 14.66
C GLY A 120 1.58 -17.37 14.85
N GLN A 121 2.71 -18.06 14.77
CA GLN A 121 4.05 -17.52 15.02
C GLN A 121 4.90 -17.37 13.74
N SER A 122 4.40 -17.79 12.57
CA SER A 122 5.11 -17.58 11.31
C SER A 122 5.16 -16.09 10.95
N VAL A 123 6.36 -15.61 10.63
CA VAL A 123 6.59 -14.23 10.20
C VAL A 123 6.34 -14.01 8.70
N ASP A 124 6.34 -15.05 7.88
CA ASP A 124 6.22 -14.93 6.43
C ASP A 124 4.93 -14.22 5.98
N PRO A 125 3.74 -14.56 6.52
CA PRO A 125 2.50 -13.88 6.14
C PRO A 125 2.49 -12.39 6.51
N HIS A 126 3.24 -11.99 7.54
CA HIS A 126 3.39 -10.57 7.90
C HIS A 126 4.24 -9.81 6.88
N PHE A 127 5.25 -10.44 6.28
CA PHE A 127 6.02 -9.82 5.20
C PHE A 127 5.14 -9.58 3.98
N ASP A 128 4.36 -10.59 3.58
CA ASP A 128 3.45 -10.48 2.43
C ASP A 128 2.39 -9.39 2.68
N LYS A 129 1.80 -9.37 3.88
CA LYS A 129 0.82 -8.34 4.27
C LYS A 129 1.41 -6.93 4.35
N ALA A 130 2.63 -6.78 4.85
CA ALA A 130 3.34 -5.49 4.83
C ALA A 130 3.50 -4.98 3.39
N GLU A 131 3.79 -5.88 2.45
CA GLU A 131 3.90 -5.54 1.04
C GLU A 131 2.57 -5.11 0.43
N VAL A 132 1.48 -5.81 0.76
CA VAL A 132 0.12 -5.40 0.39
C VAL A 132 -0.13 -3.96 0.82
N TYR A 133 0.18 -3.61 2.08
CA TYR A 133 0.01 -2.25 2.57
C TYR A 133 0.90 -1.22 1.86
N ILE A 134 2.14 -1.57 1.52
CA ILE A 134 3.03 -0.69 0.74
C ILE A 134 2.42 -0.37 -0.63
N ASN A 135 1.89 -1.39 -1.32
CA ASN A 135 1.27 -1.22 -2.65
C ASN A 135 -0.07 -0.47 -2.59
N LEU A 136 -0.71 -0.42 -1.41
CA LEU A 136 -1.87 0.42 -1.12
C LEU A 136 -1.50 1.82 -0.60
N GLU A 137 -0.21 2.17 -0.54
CA GLU A 137 0.32 3.41 0.05
C GLU A 137 -0.07 3.62 1.54
N LYS A 138 -0.40 2.53 2.24
CA LYS A 138 -0.78 2.48 3.65
C LYS A 138 0.46 2.25 4.53
N TYR A 139 1.34 3.23 4.56
CA TYR A 139 2.66 3.06 5.18
C TYR A 139 2.65 2.91 6.70
N ASP A 140 1.62 3.42 7.38
CA ASP A 140 1.47 3.27 8.84
C ASP A 140 1.18 1.81 9.20
N GLU A 141 0.29 1.18 8.45
CA GLU A 141 -0.06 -0.23 8.59
C GLU A 141 1.10 -1.14 8.19
N ALA A 142 1.82 -0.82 7.11
CA ALA A 142 3.04 -1.53 6.73
C ALA A 142 4.13 -1.46 7.83
N GLU A 143 4.31 -0.29 8.46
CA GLU A 143 5.23 -0.12 9.59
C GLU A 143 4.83 -0.99 10.79
N ALA A 144 3.53 -1.10 11.07
CA ALA A 144 3.01 -1.95 12.15
C ALA A 144 3.31 -3.44 11.90
N GLU A 145 3.14 -3.94 10.68
CA GLU A 145 3.45 -5.34 10.34
C GLU A 145 4.95 -5.66 10.51
N TYR A 146 5.86 -4.76 10.10
CA TYR A 146 7.30 -4.96 10.35
C TYR A 146 7.67 -4.95 11.83
N ARG A 147 7.02 -4.11 12.64
CA ARG A 147 7.20 -4.14 14.09
C ARG A 147 6.73 -5.47 14.67
N ARG A 148 5.61 -6.01 14.18
CA ARG A 148 5.11 -7.31 14.61
C ARG A 148 6.08 -8.44 14.30
N ILE A 149 6.75 -8.40 13.14
CA ILE A 149 7.81 -9.37 12.81
C ILE A 149 8.97 -9.26 13.81
N LEU A 150 9.41 -8.04 14.15
CA LEU A 150 10.51 -7.83 15.10
C LEU A 150 10.14 -8.21 16.55
N GLU A 151 8.86 -8.20 16.91
CA GLU A 151 8.39 -8.74 18.19
C GLU A 151 8.49 -10.27 18.25
N LEU A 152 8.21 -10.96 17.13
CA LEU A 152 8.34 -12.41 17.02
C LEU A 152 9.79 -12.85 16.86
N GLU A 153 10.57 -12.10 16.07
CA GLU A 153 11.95 -12.37 15.71
C GLU A 153 12.83 -11.13 15.85
N GLN A 154 13.35 -10.90 17.05
CA GLN A 154 14.12 -9.69 17.39
C GLN A 154 15.31 -9.43 16.47
N ASN A 155 15.97 -10.48 15.98
CA ASN A 155 17.17 -10.39 15.14
C ASN A 155 16.88 -10.54 13.64
N ASN A 156 15.66 -10.25 13.20
CA ASN A 156 15.31 -10.35 11.78
C ASN A 156 15.84 -9.14 10.98
N HIS A 157 16.96 -9.35 10.28
CA HIS A 157 17.60 -8.32 9.45
C HIS A 157 16.70 -7.86 8.29
N LYS A 158 15.93 -8.77 7.68
CA LYS A 158 15.00 -8.45 6.59
C LYS A 158 13.90 -7.50 7.07
N ALA A 159 13.34 -7.75 8.26
CA ALA A 159 12.34 -6.89 8.87
C ALA A 159 12.90 -5.53 9.27
N THR A 160 14.13 -5.48 9.79
CA THR A 160 14.81 -4.22 10.12
C THR A 160 15.03 -3.35 8.87
N GLN A 161 15.47 -3.95 7.77
CA GLN A 161 15.63 -3.25 6.50
C GLN A 161 14.28 -2.81 5.92
N GLY A 162 13.27 -3.68 5.96
CA GLY A 162 11.90 -3.38 5.54
C GLY A 162 11.30 -2.19 6.30
N LEU A 163 11.44 -2.17 7.63
CA LEU A 163 10.99 -1.06 8.47
C LEU A 163 11.67 0.26 8.10
N LYS A 164 12.98 0.25 7.85
CA LYS A 164 13.70 1.43 7.37
C LYS A 164 13.18 1.90 6.01
N ASN A 165 12.93 0.95 5.09
CA ASN A 165 12.40 1.27 3.76
C ASN A 165 11.00 1.88 3.84
N VAL A 166 10.09 1.32 4.65
CA VAL A 166 8.75 1.88 4.85
C VAL A 166 8.79 3.26 5.48
N LYS A 167 9.66 3.49 6.49
CA LYS A 167 9.84 4.83 7.07
C LYS A 167 10.31 5.85 6.02
N ASN A 168 11.20 5.44 5.13
CA ASN A 168 11.64 6.30 4.02
C ASN A 168 10.51 6.55 3.01
N LEU A 169 9.72 5.54 2.66
CA LEU A 169 8.55 5.68 1.77
C LEU A 169 7.50 6.61 2.38
N LYS A 170 7.20 6.43 3.66
CA LYS A 170 6.31 7.29 4.45
C LYS A 170 6.80 8.73 4.48
N ALA A 171 8.09 8.96 4.72
CA ALA A 171 8.69 10.29 4.67
C ALA A 171 8.59 10.90 3.26
N ARG A 172 8.85 10.12 2.21
CA ARG A 172 8.71 10.58 0.82
C ARG A 172 7.27 10.88 0.41
N GLY A 173 6.30 10.08 0.86
CA GLY A 173 4.87 10.31 0.61
C GLY A 173 4.33 11.49 1.42
N LYS A 174 4.89 11.77 2.60
CA LYS A 174 4.61 12.98 3.38
C LYS A 174 5.25 14.23 2.78
N LYS A 175 6.43 14.12 2.16
CA LYS A 175 7.04 15.22 1.42
C LYS A 175 6.11 15.65 0.29
N ARG A 176 5.65 16.88 0.36
CA ARG A 176 4.68 17.43 -0.58
C ARG A 176 5.38 17.69 -1.91
N ASP A 177 4.99 16.97 -2.96
CA ASP A 177 5.46 17.33 -4.30
C ASP A 177 4.62 18.50 -4.83
N TYR A 178 5.10 19.73 -4.58
CA TYR A 178 4.41 20.96 -4.97
C TYR A 178 4.15 21.07 -6.48
N TYR A 179 5.03 20.51 -7.32
CA TYR A 179 4.81 20.49 -8.77
C TYR A 179 3.67 19.54 -9.14
N LYS A 180 3.62 18.36 -8.49
CA LYS A 180 2.53 17.38 -8.69
C LYS A 180 1.19 17.91 -8.16
N ILE A 181 1.19 18.63 -7.03
CA ILE A 181 -0.01 19.25 -6.45
C ILE A 181 -0.62 20.29 -7.41
N LEU A 182 0.22 21.14 -8.01
CA LEU A 182 -0.24 22.12 -8.99
C LEU A 182 -0.41 21.55 -10.42
N GLY A 183 -0.01 20.30 -10.66
CA GLY A 183 -0.10 19.67 -11.97
C GLY A 183 0.82 20.29 -13.03
N VAL A 184 1.93 20.91 -12.61
CA VAL A 184 2.88 21.60 -13.48
C VAL A 184 4.20 20.84 -13.58
N ARG A 185 4.96 21.08 -14.66
CA ARG A 185 6.31 20.50 -14.82
C ARG A 185 7.31 21.22 -13.91
N ARG A 186 8.41 20.55 -13.55
CA ARG A 186 9.52 21.18 -12.79
C ARG A 186 10.13 22.39 -13.49
N THR A 187 10.06 22.44 -14.81
CA THR A 187 10.51 23.55 -15.65
C THR A 187 9.47 24.68 -15.79
N ALA A 188 8.35 24.61 -15.09
CA ALA A 188 7.27 25.57 -15.26
C ALA A 188 7.69 26.99 -14.86
N ASN A 189 7.25 27.96 -15.65
CA ASN A 189 7.49 29.37 -15.39
C ASN A 189 6.47 29.93 -14.38
N GLU A 190 6.75 31.11 -13.82
CA GLU A 190 5.87 31.73 -12.82
C GLU A 190 4.43 31.98 -13.32
N LYS A 191 4.25 32.23 -14.62
CA LYS A 191 2.91 32.46 -15.21
C LYS A 191 2.10 31.16 -15.22
N GLU A 192 2.71 30.05 -15.61
CA GLU A 192 2.10 28.71 -15.59
C GLU A 192 1.72 28.28 -14.18
N ILE A 193 2.60 28.53 -13.20
CA ILE A 193 2.34 28.24 -11.78
C ILE A 193 1.15 29.07 -11.27
N LYS A 194 1.12 30.39 -11.55
CA LYS A 194 0.00 31.27 -11.16
C LYS A 194 -1.31 30.86 -11.82
N GLN A 195 -1.28 30.43 -13.07
CA GLN A 195 -2.47 29.99 -13.78
C GLN A 195 -3.02 28.68 -13.22
N ALA A 196 -2.17 27.66 -13.06
CA ALA A 196 -2.55 26.39 -12.45
C ALA A 196 -3.12 26.57 -11.03
N TYR A 197 -2.51 27.46 -10.24
CA TYR A 197 -3.02 27.83 -8.91
C TYR A 197 -4.45 28.38 -8.99
N ARG A 198 -4.73 29.37 -9.84
CA ARG A 198 -6.07 29.99 -9.95
C ARG A 198 -7.13 28.95 -10.33
N GLU A 199 -6.81 28.06 -11.26
CA GLU A 199 -7.73 27.00 -11.70
C GLU A 199 -8.02 25.99 -10.59
N LEU A 200 -7.00 25.56 -9.86
CA LEU A 200 -7.13 24.58 -8.78
C LEU A 200 -7.78 25.18 -7.52
N ALA A 201 -7.45 26.42 -7.18
CA ALA A 201 -8.05 27.16 -6.07
C ALA A 201 -9.55 27.37 -6.30
N GLY A 202 -9.96 27.75 -7.52
CA GLY A 202 -11.37 27.87 -7.87
C GLY A 202 -12.12 26.53 -7.86
N LYS A 203 -11.44 25.41 -8.14
CA LYS A 203 -12.05 24.06 -8.10
C LYS A 203 -12.21 23.51 -6.70
N ASN A 204 -11.24 23.74 -5.82
CA ASN A 204 -11.19 23.18 -4.46
C ASN A 204 -11.63 24.17 -3.37
N HIS A 205 -12.29 25.28 -3.72
CA HIS A 205 -12.80 26.22 -2.73
C HIS A 205 -13.90 25.55 -1.88
N PRO A 206 -13.84 25.63 -0.54
CA PRO A 206 -14.80 24.96 0.36
C PRO A 206 -16.25 25.36 0.10
N ASP A 207 -16.51 26.59 -0.35
CA ASP A 207 -17.87 27.07 -0.71
C ASP A 207 -18.53 26.29 -1.86
N ARG A 208 -17.77 25.48 -2.60
CA ARG A 208 -18.32 24.64 -3.68
C ARG A 208 -18.89 23.31 -3.19
N TYR A 209 -18.63 22.94 -1.94
CA TYR A 209 -19.01 21.65 -1.38
C TYR A 209 -20.02 21.85 -0.24
N THR A 210 -21.13 21.12 -0.32
CA THR A 210 -22.21 21.19 0.67
C THR A 210 -22.14 20.07 1.70
N ASP A 211 -21.45 18.97 1.38
CA ASP A 211 -21.22 17.86 2.31
C ASP A 211 -20.00 18.13 3.21
N GLU A 212 -20.13 17.83 4.50
CA GLU A 212 -19.12 18.13 5.51
C GLU A 212 -17.81 17.34 5.31
N ALA A 213 -17.90 16.10 4.81
CA ALA A 213 -16.73 15.28 4.53
C ALA A 213 -16.01 15.78 3.26
N GLU A 214 -16.77 16.17 2.23
CA GLU A 214 -16.21 16.78 1.02
C GLU A 214 -15.58 18.15 1.29
N LYS A 215 -16.22 18.96 2.13
CA LYS A 215 -15.69 20.28 2.53
C LYS A 215 -14.36 20.16 3.26
N LYS A 216 -14.26 19.24 4.21
CA LYS A 216 -13.00 18.96 4.93
C LYS A 216 -11.90 18.43 4.01
N ALA A 217 -12.26 17.61 3.01
CA ALA A 217 -11.31 17.15 2.00
C ALA A 217 -10.86 18.28 1.07
N ALA A 218 -11.78 19.18 0.68
CA ALA A 218 -11.50 20.36 -0.12
C ALA A 218 -10.60 21.35 0.62
N GLU A 219 -10.85 21.60 1.90
CA GLU A 219 -9.99 22.44 2.77
C GLU A 219 -8.55 21.92 2.82
N LYS A 220 -8.37 20.61 3.02
CA LYS A 220 -7.03 20.00 3.02
C LYS A 220 -6.32 20.19 1.67
N ARG A 221 -7.02 19.93 0.57
CA ARG A 221 -6.46 20.14 -0.79
C ARG A 221 -6.15 21.60 -1.06
N PHE A 222 -7.00 22.51 -0.61
CA PHE A 222 -6.82 23.95 -0.79
C PHE A 222 -5.60 24.46 -0.03
N LEU A 223 -5.36 23.94 1.18
CA LEU A 223 -4.14 24.21 1.93
C LEU A 223 -2.89 23.72 1.16
N ASP A 224 -2.91 22.48 0.66
CA ASP A 224 -1.79 21.92 -0.12
C ASP A 224 -1.53 22.73 -1.41
N ILE A 225 -2.58 23.21 -2.09
CA ILE A 225 -2.50 24.06 -3.28
C ILE A 225 -1.88 25.44 -2.95
N ASN A 226 -2.26 26.03 -1.82
CA ASN A 226 -1.68 27.32 -1.37
C ASN A 226 -0.20 27.15 -1.01
N ASP A 227 0.15 26.11 -0.26
CA ASP A 227 1.55 25.84 0.07
C ASP A 227 2.39 25.58 -1.19
N ALA A 228 1.85 24.85 -2.17
CA ALA A 228 2.52 24.66 -3.46
C ALA A 228 2.76 25.96 -4.22
N ARG A 229 1.78 26.87 -4.24
CA ARG A 229 1.94 28.20 -4.83
C ARG A 229 3.04 28.99 -4.12
N ASP A 230 3.01 29.03 -2.79
CA ASP A 230 3.96 29.80 -1.99
C ASP A 230 5.40 29.33 -2.24
N VAL A 231 5.62 28.01 -2.21
CA VAL A 231 6.94 27.41 -2.41
C VAL A 231 7.44 27.60 -3.84
N LEU A 232 6.58 27.43 -4.86
CA LEU A 232 7.02 27.50 -6.26
C LEU A 232 7.15 28.92 -6.81
N LEU A 233 6.48 29.91 -6.23
CA LEU A 233 6.61 31.32 -6.64
C LEU A 233 7.74 32.06 -5.92
N ASP A 234 8.10 31.64 -4.71
CA ASP A 234 9.30 32.16 -4.05
C ASP A 234 10.56 31.46 -4.59
N LYS A 235 11.46 32.24 -5.19
CA LYS A 235 12.68 31.69 -5.83
C LYS A 235 13.59 30.97 -4.84
N ASN A 236 13.67 31.43 -3.60
CA ASN A 236 14.51 30.83 -2.57
C ASN A 236 13.88 29.53 -2.05
N MET A 237 12.57 29.53 -1.80
CA MET A 237 11.85 28.33 -1.36
C MET A 237 11.83 27.26 -2.45
N ARG A 238 11.65 27.67 -3.72
CA ARG A 238 11.73 26.77 -4.88
C ARG A 238 13.11 26.15 -5.00
N ALA A 239 14.18 26.92 -4.86
CA ALA A 239 15.55 26.42 -4.91
C ALA A 239 15.85 25.43 -3.76
N GLN A 240 15.39 25.73 -2.54
CA GLN A 240 15.48 24.81 -1.40
C GLN A 240 14.77 23.49 -1.70
N PHE A 241 13.52 23.58 -2.18
CA PHE A 241 12.72 22.43 -2.56
C PHE A 241 13.38 21.60 -3.68
N ASP A 242 13.90 22.25 -4.72
CA ASP A 242 14.61 21.60 -5.82
C ASP A 242 15.92 20.96 -5.36
N SER A 243 16.56 21.47 -4.31
CA SER A 243 17.73 20.85 -3.66
C SER A 243 17.40 19.73 -2.68
N GLY A 244 16.11 19.42 -2.47
CA GLY A 244 15.64 18.30 -1.64
C GLY A 244 15.28 18.67 -0.19
N ILE A 245 15.32 19.96 0.16
CA ILE A 245 14.92 20.51 1.45
C ILE A 245 13.50 21.07 1.29
N ASP A 246 12.52 20.53 2.01
CA ASP A 246 11.15 21.06 1.97
C ASP A 246 11.01 22.25 2.95
N PRO A 247 10.82 23.48 2.45
CA PRO A 247 10.78 24.68 3.29
C PRO A 247 9.53 24.80 4.16
N LYS A 248 8.48 24.02 3.89
CA LYS A 248 7.23 24.00 4.69
C LYS A 248 7.10 22.72 5.53
N ASP A 249 8.11 21.85 5.55
CA ASP A 249 8.13 20.65 6.39
C ASP A 249 8.50 21.02 7.85
N PRO A 250 7.62 20.76 8.84
CA PRO A 250 7.89 21.04 10.25
C PRO A 250 9.13 20.33 10.81
N GLU A 251 9.50 19.16 10.25
CA GLU A 251 10.67 18.39 10.70
C GLU A 251 11.98 18.94 10.11
N ALA A 252 11.95 19.59 8.95
CA ALA A 252 13.11 20.22 8.32
C ALA A 252 13.59 21.48 9.06
N GLN A 253 12.70 22.17 9.77
CA GLN A 253 13.06 23.31 10.63
C GLN A 253 13.70 22.88 11.97
N ALA A 254 13.57 21.62 12.40
CA ALA A 254 14.11 21.13 13.66
C ALA A 254 15.54 20.53 13.55
N GLY A 255 16.06 20.36 12.33
CA GLY A 255 17.23 19.51 12.06
C GLY A 255 18.58 20.20 11.79
N ASN A 256 18.70 21.53 11.87
CA ASN A 256 19.93 22.22 11.45
C ASN A 256 20.60 23.06 12.58
N PRO A 257 21.54 22.49 13.36
CA PRO A 257 22.25 23.22 14.42
C PRO A 257 23.38 24.17 13.93
N PHE A 258 23.69 24.19 12.62
CA PHE A 258 24.89 24.88 12.08
C PHE A 258 24.64 25.85 10.91
N GLY A 259 23.41 26.33 10.70
CA GLY A 259 23.12 27.38 9.71
C GLY A 259 23.05 28.76 10.34
N SER A 260 24.12 29.56 10.24
CA SER A 260 24.18 30.92 10.79
C SER A 260 23.25 31.89 10.05
N GLY A 261 22.34 32.50 10.79
CA GLY A 261 21.93 33.92 10.73
C GLY A 261 21.65 34.58 9.38
N SER A 262 20.37 34.79 9.08
CA SER A 262 19.81 36.09 8.68
C SER A 262 18.31 36.06 8.88
N GLY A 263 17.80 36.99 9.70
CA GLY A 263 16.47 36.93 10.29
C GLY A 263 15.32 37.18 9.32
N PHE A 264 14.17 36.60 9.66
CA PHE A 264 12.89 37.28 9.76
C PHE A 264 11.93 36.38 10.55
N GLY A 265 11.40 36.88 11.67
CA GLY A 265 10.23 36.32 12.36
C GLY A 265 10.50 35.38 13.54
N SER A 266 10.53 35.93 14.75
CA SER A 266 10.33 35.13 15.98
C SER A 266 8.94 34.48 15.98
N PRO A 267 8.75 33.27 16.55
CA PRO A 267 7.46 32.57 16.63
C PRO A 267 6.44 33.16 17.62
N HIS A 268 6.59 34.42 18.04
CA HIS A 268 5.83 35.02 19.15
C HIS A 268 4.86 36.13 18.71
N GLN A 269 4.39 36.13 17.46
CA GLN A 269 3.36 37.08 17.00
C GLN A 269 2.09 36.46 16.38
N PHE A 270 1.86 35.15 16.53
CA PHE A 270 0.64 34.53 15.99
C PHE A 270 -0.53 34.39 16.97
N PHE A 271 -0.41 34.86 18.22
CA PHE A 271 -1.48 34.71 19.22
C PHE A 271 -1.70 35.98 20.04
N THR A 272 -2.17 37.06 19.39
CA THR A 272 -2.96 38.10 20.06
C THR A 272 -3.95 38.73 19.07
N GLY A 273 -5.25 38.49 19.26
CA GLY A 273 -6.32 39.34 18.73
C GLY A 273 -7.24 38.73 17.65
N SER A 274 -8.26 38.00 18.09
CA SER A 274 -9.63 37.91 17.52
C SER A 274 -9.83 37.69 16.00
N GLY A 275 -10.13 36.44 15.61
CA GLY A 275 -10.89 36.07 14.40
C GLY A 275 -10.06 35.38 13.29
N PRO A 276 -10.53 34.28 12.66
CA PRO A 276 -9.70 33.43 11.80
C PRO A 276 -9.60 33.88 10.32
N PHE A 277 -10.05 35.09 9.98
CA PHE A 277 -10.03 35.60 8.61
C PHE A 277 -9.63 37.08 8.59
N GLY A 278 -8.34 37.36 8.50
CA GLY A 278 -7.81 38.72 8.38
C GLY A 278 -6.54 38.75 7.54
N PHE A 279 -6.68 39.07 6.26
CA PHE A 279 -5.57 39.25 5.33
C PHE A 279 -5.01 40.67 5.45
N ASN A 280 -3.67 40.81 5.46
CA ASN A 280 -2.98 42.10 5.48
C ASN A 280 -2.52 42.44 4.05
N PHE A 281 -3.25 43.34 3.36
CA PHE A 281 -2.88 43.85 2.04
C PHE A 281 -2.06 45.13 2.20
N HIS A 282 -0.75 45.02 2.20
CA HIS A 282 0.16 46.18 2.21
C HIS A 282 0.88 46.41 0.88
N ASN A 283 0.50 45.74 -0.21
CA ASN A 283 1.18 45.93 -1.51
C ASN A 283 0.35 45.50 -2.75
N PHE A 284 -0.97 45.70 -2.75
CA PHE A 284 -1.81 45.39 -3.92
C PHE A 284 -2.56 46.63 -4.40
N ASP A 285 -1.99 47.29 -5.42
CA ASP A 285 -2.68 48.23 -6.29
C ASP A 285 -2.96 47.54 -7.63
N PRO A 286 -4.19 47.03 -7.88
CA PRO A 286 -4.49 46.33 -9.12
C PRO A 286 -4.98 47.22 -10.27
N PHE A 287 -5.34 48.49 -10.02
CA PHE A 287 -5.79 49.40 -11.08
C PHE A 287 -5.42 50.85 -10.74
N GLY A 288 -4.43 51.40 -11.45
CA GLY A 288 -4.17 52.83 -11.42
C GLY A 288 -5.29 53.58 -12.16
N ALA A 289 -6.15 54.26 -11.41
CA ALA A 289 -6.76 55.57 -11.71
C ALA A 289 -7.93 55.86 -10.75
N ASP A 290 -7.84 57.03 -10.12
CA ASP A 290 -8.88 57.80 -9.42
C ASP A 290 -9.62 57.21 -8.21
N GLY A 291 -9.64 58.00 -7.14
CA GLY A 291 -10.18 57.65 -5.84
C GLY A 291 -11.70 57.48 -5.85
N GLY A 292 -12.16 56.30 -5.40
CA GLY A 292 -13.54 56.03 -5.08
C GLY A 292 -13.63 55.10 -3.88
N HIS A 293 -14.09 55.63 -2.74
CA HIS A 293 -14.41 54.85 -1.54
C HIS A 293 -15.63 53.96 -1.84
N PHE A 294 -15.51 52.64 -1.65
CA PHE A 294 -16.64 51.72 -1.64
C PHE A 294 -16.85 51.20 -0.21
N GLU A 295 -18.04 51.44 0.34
CA GLU A 295 -18.50 50.94 1.64
C GLU A 295 -19.58 49.88 1.39
N PHE A 296 -19.42 48.68 1.97
CA PHE A 296 -20.42 47.61 1.91
C PHE A 296 -21.12 47.50 3.26
N HIS A 297 -22.44 47.68 3.27
CA HIS A 297 -23.29 47.32 4.40
C HIS A 297 -23.85 45.91 4.21
N PHE A 298 -23.69 45.07 5.24
CA PHE A 298 -24.37 43.79 5.36
C PHE A 298 -25.60 43.94 6.26
N GLY A 299 -26.76 43.50 5.76
CA GLY A 299 -27.96 43.23 6.54
C GLY A 299 -28.21 41.72 6.62
#